data_AF-A0A3R7I1I5-F1
#
_entry.id   AF-A0A3R7I1I5-F1
#
_cell.length_a   1.000
_cell.length_b   1.000
_cell.length_c   1.000
_cell.angle_alpha   90.00
_cell.angle_beta   90.00
_cell.angle_gamma   90.00
#
_symmetry.space_group_name_H-M   'P 1'
#
loop_
_entity.id
_entity.type
_entity.pdbx_description
1 polymer ?
#
loop_
_entity_poly.entity_id
_entity_poly.type
_entity_poly.pdbx_seq_one_letter_code
_entity_poly.pdbx_strand_id
1 'polypeptide(L)'
;MIVFFSIALAVLIIVVVLWLLLTRRLREKYAVLWLVIGVLVLLLGVFPQLLLGLTDALGVQVPANLLFSLAIILLLGVALHLSWELSQAEEEIRRTAEEAAILRAQIEALDARVRLLEPGTDELQRDP
;
A
#
# COMPACT_ATOMS: atom_id res chain seq x y z
N MET A 1 26.50 25.84 -19.35
CA MET A 1 26.79 24.93 -18.21
C MET A 1 25.54 24.60 -17.39
N ILE A 2 24.76 25.60 -16.96
CA ILE A 2 23.51 25.39 -16.19
C ILE A 2 22.49 24.52 -16.94
N VAL A 3 22.33 24.73 -18.26
CA VAL A 3 21.37 23.98 -19.11
C VAL A 3 21.68 22.49 -19.19
N PHE A 4 22.95 22.10 -19.27
CA PHE A 4 23.34 20.68 -19.27
C PHE A 4 23.05 20.02 -17.91
N PHE A 5 23.26 20.76 -16.81
CA PHE A 5 23.00 20.27 -15.46
C PHE A 5 21.50 20.10 -15.20
N SER A 6 20.67 21.04 -15.66
CA SER A 6 19.21 20.92 -15.55
C SER A 6 18.64 19.81 -16.43
N ILE A 7 19.19 19.58 -17.63
CA ILE A 7 18.80 18.43 -18.48
C ILE A 7 19.22 17.11 -17.83
N ALA A 8 20.45 17.00 -17.32
CA ALA A 8 20.93 15.79 -16.65
C ALA A 8 20.12 15.47 -15.38
N LEU A 9 19.79 16.49 -14.59
CA LEU A 9 18.95 16.34 -13.41
C LEU A 9 17.52 15.93 -13.78
N ALA A 10 16.94 16.51 -14.83
CA ALA A 10 15.63 16.12 -15.33
C ALA A 10 15.62 14.66 -15.82
N VAL A 11 16.65 14.25 -16.57
CA VAL A 11 16.80 12.86 -17.04
C VAL A 11 17.00 11.90 -15.87
N LEU A 12 17.81 12.26 -14.86
CA LEU A 12 18.01 11.45 -13.67
C LEU A 12 16.69 11.28 -12.89
N ILE A 13 15.92 12.35 -12.70
CA ILE A 13 14.61 12.29 -12.03
C ILE A 13 13.65 11.41 -12.83
N ILE A 14 13.60 11.55 -14.16
CA ILE A 14 12.77 10.70 -15.02
C ILE A 14 13.19 9.24 -14.89
N VAL A 15 14.48 8.93 -14.92
CA VAL A 15 15.01 7.57 -14.78
C VAL A 15 14.69 6.99 -13.40
N VAL A 16 14.84 7.78 -12.33
CA VAL A 16 14.50 7.37 -10.97
C VAL A 16 13.01 7.10 -10.86
N VAL A 17 12.14 8.00 -11.35
CA VAL A 17 10.68 7.81 -11.36
C VAL A 17 10.31 6.54 -12.15
N LEU A 18 10.89 6.33 -13.34
CA LEU A 18 10.67 5.14 -14.16
C LEU A 18 11.20 3.86 -13.49
N TRP A 19 12.33 3.93 -12.79
CA TRP A 19 12.90 2.81 -12.05
C TRP A 19 12.03 2.43 -10.86
N LEU A 20 11.57 3.41 -10.08
CA LEU A 20 10.63 3.19 -8.97
C LEU A 20 9.30 2.59 -9.48
N LEU A 21 8.81 3.06 -10.63
CA LEU A 21 7.67 2.48 -11.36
C LEU A 21 7.91 1.03 -11.79
N LEU A 22 9.13 0.69 -12.21
CA LEU A 22 9.46 -0.65 -12.73
C LEU A 22 9.88 -1.67 -11.68
N THR A 23 10.13 -1.28 -10.42
CA THR A 23 10.71 -2.20 -9.41
C THR A 23 9.69 -3.18 -8.78
N ARG A 24 8.63 -3.54 -9.52
CA ARG A 24 7.91 -4.85 -9.49
C ARG A 24 8.09 -5.72 -8.23
N ARG A 25 7.47 -5.35 -7.10
CA ARG A 25 7.52 -6.19 -5.88
C ARG A 25 6.22 -6.36 -5.08
N LEU A 26 5.04 -5.88 -5.51
CA LEU A 26 3.79 -6.20 -4.78
C LEU A 26 2.54 -6.38 -5.67
N ARG A 27 1.80 -7.46 -5.36
CA ARG A 27 0.43 -7.93 -5.71
C ARG A 27 -0.18 -7.39 -7.03
N GLU A 28 -0.63 -8.30 -7.91
CA GLU A 28 -1.29 -8.09 -9.22
C GLU A 28 -2.13 -6.80 -9.36
N LYS A 29 -2.89 -6.44 -8.33
CA LYS A 29 -3.74 -5.24 -8.26
C LYS A 29 -3.00 -3.90 -8.35
N TYR A 30 -1.81 -3.77 -7.75
CA TYR A 30 -1.03 -2.53 -7.80
C TYR A 30 -0.31 -2.33 -9.12
N ALA A 31 0.07 -3.43 -9.76
CA ALA A 31 0.76 -3.38 -11.04
C ALA A 31 -0.12 -2.71 -12.11
N VAL A 32 -1.44 -2.91 -12.09
CA VAL A 32 -2.38 -2.29 -13.03
C VAL A 32 -2.44 -0.77 -12.83
N LEU A 33 -2.57 -0.30 -11.59
CA LEU A 33 -2.63 1.13 -11.28
C LEU A 33 -1.33 1.84 -11.68
N TRP A 34 -0.18 1.25 -11.34
CA TRP A 34 1.12 1.77 -11.76
C TRP A 34 1.35 1.70 -13.27
N LEU A 35 0.81 0.69 -13.97
CA LEU A 35 0.86 0.60 -15.42
C LEU A 35 0.05 1.73 -16.08
N VAL A 36 -1.16 2.01 -15.58
CA VAL A 36 -1.98 3.14 -16.07
C VAL A 36 -1.26 4.47 -15.85
N ILE A 37 -0.67 4.67 -14.66
CA ILE A 37 0.12 5.87 -14.35
C ILE A 37 1.33 5.98 -15.28
N GLY A 38 2.07 4.89 -15.49
CA GLY A 38 3.22 4.85 -16.39
C GLY A 38 2.84 5.18 -17.84
N VAL A 39 1.72 4.63 -18.33
CA VAL A 39 1.18 4.94 -19.66
C VAL A 39 0.76 6.40 -19.76
N LEU A 40 0.10 6.95 -18.73
CA LEU A 40 -0.33 8.35 -18.71
C LEU A 40 0.88 9.30 -18.74
N VAL A 41 1.91 9.03 -17.94
CA VAL A 41 3.16 9.79 -17.93
C VAL A 41 3.89 9.67 -19.26
N LEU A 42 3.94 8.48 -19.87
CA LEU A 42 4.52 8.26 -21.19
C LEU A 42 3.77 9.07 -22.28
N LEU A 43 2.44 9.04 -22.28
CA LEU A 43 1.61 9.80 -23.23
C LEU A 43 1.86 11.31 -23.08
N LEU A 44 1.92 11.82 -21.86
CA LEU A 44 2.21 13.23 -21.59
C LEU A 44 3.64 13.63 -22.00
N GLY A 45 4.61 12.72 -21.83
CA GLY A 45 6.00 12.93 -22.26
C GLY A 45 6.18 12.92 -23.78
N VAL A 46 5.45 12.05 -24.50
CA VAL A 46 5.52 11.95 -25.97
C VAL A 46 4.74 13.07 -26.65
N PHE A 47 3.61 13.51 -26.06
CA PHE A 47 2.73 14.53 -26.64
C PHE A 47 2.62 15.78 -25.74
N PRO A 48 3.65 16.64 -25.68
CA PRO A 48 3.61 17.87 -24.88
C PRO A 48 2.52 18.86 -25.33
N GLN A 49 1.98 18.72 -26.55
CA GLN A 49 0.84 19.49 -27.04
C GLN A 49 -0.46 19.24 -26.25
N LEU A 50 -0.65 18.04 -25.66
CA LEU A 50 -1.78 17.77 -24.76
C LEU A 50 -1.67 18.62 -23.50
N LEU A 51 -0.45 18.77 -22.98
CA LEU A 51 -0.15 19.57 -21.81
C LEU A 51 -0.43 21.05 -22.08
N LEU A 52 -0.03 21.54 -23.26
CA LEU A 52 -0.29 22.91 -23.72
C LEU A 52 -1.79 23.20 -23.87
N GLY A 53 -2.56 22.27 -24.44
CA GLY A 53 -4.01 22.40 -24.55
C GLY A 53 -4.70 22.44 -23.18
N LEU A 54 -4.24 21.64 -22.21
CA LEU A 54 -4.76 21.69 -20.85
C LEU A 54 -4.38 22.98 -20.11
N THR A 55 -3.16 23.49 -20.31
CA THR A 55 -2.75 24.77 -19.70
C THR A 55 -3.61 25.93 -20.20
N ASP A 56 -3.95 25.94 -21.49
CA ASP A 56 -4.82 26.97 -22.07
C ASP A 56 -6.26 26.83 -21.56
N ALA A 57 -6.77 25.59 -21.44
CA ALA A 57 -8.11 25.33 -20.93
C ALA A 57 -8.27 25.65 -19.43
N LEU A 58 -7.23 25.39 -18.62
CA LEU A 58 -7.21 25.60 -17.17
C LEU A 58 -6.67 26.98 -16.76
N GLY A 59 -6.19 27.78 -17.71
CA GLY A 59 -5.62 29.11 -17.47
C GLY A 59 -4.26 29.11 -16.75
N VAL A 60 -3.51 28.01 -16.84
CA VAL A 60 -2.21 27.83 -16.17
C VAL A 60 -1.09 28.31 -17.09
N GLN A 61 -0.36 29.37 -16.72
CA GLN A 61 0.66 29.97 -17.60
C GLN A 61 1.91 29.10 -17.83
N VAL A 62 2.22 28.18 -16.91
CA VAL A 62 3.44 27.35 -16.95
C VAL A 62 3.07 25.87 -16.98
N PRO A 63 3.35 25.13 -18.07
CA PRO A 63 3.03 23.70 -18.18
C PRO A 63 3.64 22.83 -17.08
N ALA A 64 4.83 23.21 -16.59
CA ALA A 64 5.45 22.53 -15.46
C ALA A 64 4.57 22.58 -14.19
N ASN A 65 3.88 23.70 -13.92
CA ASN A 65 3.05 23.84 -12.74
C ASN A 65 1.84 22.90 -12.79
N LEU A 66 1.23 22.75 -13.96
CA LEU A 66 0.15 21.79 -14.17
C LEU A 66 0.62 20.34 -13.93
N LEU A 67 1.82 20.02 -14.42
CA LEU A 67 2.42 18.70 -14.24
C LEU A 67 2.71 18.40 -12.76
N PHE A 68 3.18 19.40 -12.01
CA PHE A 68 3.34 19.31 -10.55
C PHE A 68 2.01 19.15 -9.83
N SER A 69 0.99 19.95 -10.14
CA SER A 69 -0.34 19.82 -9.54
C SER A 69 -0.94 18.44 -9.80
N LEU A 70 -0.83 17.92 -11.03
CA LEU A 70 -1.30 16.59 -11.39
C LEU A 70 -0.54 15.51 -10.63
N ALA A 71 0.80 15.64 -10.50
CA ALA A 71 1.62 14.72 -9.73
C ALA A 71 1.24 14.73 -8.23
N ILE A 72 0.95 15.90 -7.65
CA ILE A 72 0.51 16.01 -6.25
C ILE A 72 -0.85 15.34 -6.05
N ILE A 73 -1.82 15.59 -6.93
CA ILE A 73 -3.14 14.96 -6.86
C ILE A 73 -3.02 13.43 -6.99
N LEU A 74 -2.19 12.98 -7.92
CA LEU A 74 -1.93 11.56 -8.15
C LEU A 74 -1.25 10.92 -6.94
N LEU A 75 -0.22 11.56 -6.37
CA LEU A 75 0.46 11.11 -5.15
C LEU A 75 -0.50 11.08 -3.96
N LEU A 76 -1.36 12.08 -3.83
CA LEU A 76 -2.39 12.11 -2.79
C LEU A 76 -3.36 10.93 -2.95
N GLY A 77 -3.82 10.66 -4.17
CA GLY A 77 -4.66 9.51 -4.47
C GLY A 77 -3.99 8.18 -4.13
N VAL A 78 -2.71 8.01 -4.47
CA VAL A 78 -1.92 6.82 -4.11
C VAL A 78 -1.77 6.70 -2.58
N ALA A 79 -1.50 7.81 -1.88
CA ALA A 79 -1.39 7.82 -0.43
C ALA A 79 -2.71 7.45 0.26
N LEU A 80 -3.83 7.98 -0.24
CA LEU A 80 -5.17 7.64 0.27
C LEU A 80 -5.51 6.16 0.00
N HIS A 81 -5.20 5.66 -1.19
CA HIS A 81 -5.39 4.26 -1.51
C HIS A 81 -4.57 3.35 -0.58
N LEU A 82 -3.30 3.68 -0.38
CA LEU A 82 -2.43 2.94 0.53
C LEU A 82 -2.93 3.01 1.99
N SER A 83 -3.42 4.17 2.41
CA SER A 83 -4.01 4.35 3.74
C SER A 83 -5.27 3.49 3.93
N TRP A 84 -6.15 3.44 2.94
CA TRP A 84 -7.33 2.59 2.95
C TRP A 84 -6.97 1.11 3.10
N GLU A 85 -6.00 0.63 2.32
CA GLU A 85 -5.58 -0.76 2.38
C GLU A 85 -4.84 -1.11 3.67
N LEU A 86 -4.05 -0.17 4.19
CA LEU A 86 -3.41 -0.33 5.48
C LEU A 86 -4.45 -0.47 6.59
N SER A 87 -5.49 0.37 6.56
CA SER A 87 -6.60 0.31 7.51
C SER A 87 -7.35 -1.03 7.44
N GLN A 88 -7.60 -1.54 6.24
CA GLN A 88 -8.22 -2.86 6.06
C GLN A 88 -7.34 -3.99 6.58
N ALA A 89 -6.03 -3.94 6.32
CA ALA A 89 -5.09 -4.94 6.81
C ALA A 89 -4.98 -4.94 8.35
N GLU A 90 -4.99 -3.75 8.95
CA GLU A 90 -4.97 -3.60 10.41
C GLU A 90 -6.22 -4.21 11.06
N GLU A 91 -7.39 -4.02 10.45
CA GLU A 91 -8.65 -4.58 10.93
C GLU A 91 -8.70 -6.11 10.81
N GLU A 92 -8.15 -6.68 9.74
CA GLU A 92 -8.02 -8.13 9.57
C GLU A 92 -7.07 -8.76 10.59
N ILE A 93 -5.93 -8.11 10.87
CA ILE A 93 -4.98 -8.54 11.91
C ILE A 93 -5.66 -8.51 13.28
N ARG A 94 -6.38 -7.41 13.58
CA ARG A 94 -7.10 -7.26 14.84
C ARG A 94 -8.13 -8.36 15.02
N ARG A 95 -8.95 -8.62 14.00
CA ARG A 95 -9.96 -9.68 14.03
C ARG A 95 -9.33 -11.05 14.26
N THR A 96 -8.23 -11.36 13.57
CA THR A 96 -7.51 -12.63 13.73
C THR A 96 -6.96 -12.79 15.16
N ALA A 97 -6.45 -11.70 15.75
CA ALA A 97 -5.98 -11.71 17.13
C ALA A 97 -7.12 -11.92 18.15
N GLU A 98 -8.28 -11.29 17.93
CA GLU A 98 -9.48 -11.48 18.75
C GLU A 98 -9.99 -12.92 18.66
N GLU A 99 -10.08 -13.49 17.46
CA GLU A 99 -10.47 -14.89 17.25
C GLU A 99 -9.48 -15.85 17.96
N ALA A 100 -8.17 -15.58 17.88
CA ALA A 100 -7.15 -16.37 18.58
C ALA A 100 -7.27 -16.29 20.11
N ALA A 101 -7.59 -15.11 20.67
CA ALA A 101 -7.79 -14.94 22.10
C ALA A 101 -9.02 -15.69 22.61
N ILE A 102 -10.13 -15.63 21.88
CA ILE A 102 -11.36 -16.36 22.21
C ILE A 102 -11.11 -17.88 22.18
N LEU A 103 -10.44 -18.38 21.13
CA LEU A 103 -10.12 -19.80 21.02
C LEU A 103 -9.23 -20.28 22.19
N ARG A 104 -8.23 -19.49 22.59
CA ARG A 104 -7.39 -19.80 23.75
C ARG A 104 -8.19 -19.90 25.05
N ALA A 105 -9.11 -18.97 25.28
CA ALA A 105 -9.98 -18.97 26.46
C ALA A 105 -10.92 -20.20 26.48
N GLN A 106 -11.44 -20.61 25.31
CA GLN A 106 -12.27 -21.82 25.22
C GLN A 106 -11.47 -23.09 25.52
N ILE A 107 -10.23 -23.18 25.05
CA ILE A 107 -9.33 -24.31 25.36
C ILE A 107 -9.05 -24.37 26.87
N GLU A 108 -8.73 -23.25 27.50
CA GLU A 108 -8.46 -23.19 28.95
C GLU A 108 -9.70 -23.58 29.79
N ALA A 109 -10.89 -23.12 29.39
CA ALA A 109 -12.15 -23.53 30.02
C ALA A 109 -12.45 -25.03 29.83
N LEU A 110 -12.11 -25.59 28.68
CA LEU A 110 -12.27 -27.02 28.42
C LEU A 110 -11.30 -27.85 29.25
N ASP A 111 -10.03 -27.44 29.36
CA ASP A 111 -9.01 -28.10 30.18
C ASP A 111 -9.43 -28.10 31.66
N ALA A 112 -9.95 -26.98 32.16
CA ALA A 112 -10.50 -26.90 33.51
C ALA A 112 -11.68 -27.86 33.73
N ARG A 113 -12.58 -28.01 32.75
CA ARG A 113 -13.69 -28.98 32.81
C ARG A 113 -13.22 -30.42 32.80
N VAL A 114 -12.22 -30.75 31.98
CA VAL A 114 -11.62 -32.09 31.94
C VAL A 114 -11.04 -32.45 33.30
N ARG A 115 -10.28 -31.54 33.93
CA ARG A 115 -9.74 -31.75 35.29
C ARG A 115 -10.82 -32.00 36.34
N LEU A 116 -11.96 -31.31 36.25
CA LEU A 116 -13.10 -31.53 37.15
C LEU A 116 -13.81 -32.88 36.92
N LEU A 117 -13.68 -33.48 35.74
CA LEU A 117 -14.23 -34.79 35.40
C LEU A 117 -13.22 -35.95 35.64
N GLU A 118 -11.96 -35.64 35.90
CA GLU A 118 -10.91 -36.56 36.38
C GLU A 118 -10.62 -36.48 37.90
N PRO A 119 -11.60 -36.34 38.83
CA PRO A 119 -11.29 -36.21 40.26
C PRO A 119 -10.87 -37.55 40.92
N GLY A 120 -10.74 -38.65 40.17
CA GLY A 120 -10.63 -40.01 40.71
C GLY A 120 -9.31 -40.76 40.47
N THR A 121 -8.34 -40.20 39.74
CA THR A 121 -7.09 -40.92 39.43
C THR A 121 -5.97 -40.65 40.44
N ASP A 122 -6.00 -39.52 41.14
CA ASP A 122 -5.03 -39.20 42.21
C ASP A 122 -5.33 -39.92 43.54
N GLU A 123 -6.58 -40.30 43.81
CA GLU A 123 -6.94 -41.06 45.03
C GLU A 123 -6.53 -42.53 44.95
N LEU A 124 -6.48 -43.12 43.74
CA LEU A 124 -6.04 -44.51 43.55
C LEU A 124 -4.51 -44.69 43.55
N GLN A 125 -3.73 -43.59 43.53
CA GLN A 125 -2.27 -43.63 43.58
C GLN A 125 -1.70 -43.27 44.97
N ARG A 126 -2.58 -43.00 45.95
CA ARG A 126 -2.21 -42.61 47.32
C ARG A 126 -2.32 -43.72 48.37
N ASP A 127 -2.81 -44.91 48.02
CA ASP A 127 -2.76 -46.06 48.93
C ASP A 127 -1.38 -46.77 48.84
N PRO A 128 -0.78 -47.13 49.98
CA PRO A 128 0.66 -47.38 50.17
C PRO A 128 1.21 -48.69 49.61
#